data_AF-A0A5I5TTY0-F1
#
_entry.id   AF-A0A5I5TTY0-F1
#
_cell.length_a   1.000
_cell.length_b   1.000
_cell.length_c   1.000
_cell.angle_alpha   90.00
_cell.angle_beta   90.00
_cell.angle_gamma   90.00
#
_symmetry.space_group_name_H-M   'P 1'
#
loop_
_entity.id
_entity.type
_entity.pdbx_description
1 polymer ?
#
loop_
_entity_poly.entity_id
_entity_poly.type
_entity_poly.pdbx_seq_one_letter_code
_entity_poly.pdbx_strand_id
1 'polypeptide(L)'
;MIYKKFRLDINGLRAFALISVVLYHFGVPYVSGGFIGVDVFFVISGFLMTGIVLERVDHKGVLDFYIARFLRIVPALVFAILLLMIFGLFTLSTNEYEALSKNAISSLLFYSNNYYAIHSSYFDSSSEFNFLLHTWSLSVEWQFYILYPLLVIIVKKLRFPVGLSLSVILAMSLAITLMRVTGTKEDIFYLIPTRAWEMLAGGLVYIASVRYKMPEWIKHCEVYGIVLIVVAVVILHSNGYWPSYSALAPVLGASMVILANKQNSLFTSNRIAQWVGKISYSVYLWHWPVIVAMKHYDIEFSAINIFFGVIVSFALGDISYRTIENTLRKRVKLQFNIVLFSSTLALCLFVMFTKGVSFRFSDTLKQVVEYRMDNSPWRPDICFLNPDQDYSAFSKCQDKMTEKSFVVWGDSHAAHLMPGLKSVFGNSLNITQRTASLCPPIIGLQKDDRPYCKDINDMVAKEISDNKPTTVLMSALWPVYPMRDYLPETIKFLKDNKVKNIIIVGPFPVWKKTMIDTIEDMGINSGRTVPWSMTDETRNLRDNDKYLRELAKEHSLTYISPLETMCTESYCKAIIGNRIAYPIQYDNAHLTPEGSGWFIEEVKKQISK
;
A
#
# COMPACT_ATOMS: atom_id res chain seq x y z
N MET A 1 36.96 3.65 -23.55
CA MET A 1 35.55 3.28 -23.23
C MET A 1 35.27 3.65 -21.78
N ILE A 2 34.52 4.74 -21.56
CA ILE A 2 34.32 5.35 -20.23
C ILE A 2 33.55 4.42 -19.28
N TYR A 3 32.62 3.59 -19.78
CA TYR A 3 31.87 2.64 -18.95
C TYR A 3 32.66 1.43 -18.44
N LYS A 4 33.81 1.07 -19.06
CA LYS A 4 34.62 -0.10 -18.65
C LYS A 4 35.43 0.16 -17.38
N LYS A 5 35.71 1.42 -17.05
CA LYS A 5 36.48 1.77 -15.85
C LYS A 5 35.54 1.78 -14.65
N PHE A 6 35.90 1.05 -13.59
CA PHE A 6 35.17 1.13 -12.33
C PHE A 6 35.22 2.58 -11.82
N ARG A 7 34.05 3.14 -11.52
CA ARG A 7 33.85 4.52 -11.12
C ARG A 7 33.58 4.60 -9.62
N LEU A 8 34.57 5.09 -8.87
CA LEU A 8 34.52 5.20 -7.41
C LEU A 8 33.41 6.17 -6.97
N ASP A 9 33.25 7.25 -7.71
CA ASP A 9 32.20 8.25 -7.47
C ASP A 9 30.79 7.69 -7.61
N ILE A 10 30.50 6.91 -8.67
CA ILE A 10 29.20 6.25 -8.83
C ILE A 10 28.95 5.25 -7.69
N ASN A 11 29.96 4.46 -7.32
CA ASN A 11 29.82 3.50 -6.23
C ASN A 11 29.58 4.20 -4.88
N GLY A 12 30.27 5.32 -4.62
CA GLY A 12 30.02 6.13 -3.43
C GLY A 12 28.64 6.79 -3.44
N LEU A 13 28.16 7.26 -4.59
CA LEU A 13 26.81 7.82 -4.72
C LEU A 13 25.72 6.77 -4.42
N ARG A 14 25.91 5.52 -4.84
CA ARG A 14 25.04 4.40 -4.44
C ARG A 14 25.01 4.19 -2.93
N ALA A 15 26.13 4.42 -2.24
CA ALA A 15 26.18 4.31 -0.79
C ALA A 15 25.33 5.40 -0.12
N PHE A 16 25.46 6.66 -0.55
CA PHE A 16 24.63 7.75 -0.04
C PHE A 16 23.14 7.49 -0.27
N ALA A 17 22.77 7.07 -1.49
CA ALA A 17 21.40 6.74 -1.84
C ALA A 17 20.83 5.62 -0.95
N LEU A 18 21.57 4.52 -0.79
CA LEU A 18 21.17 3.40 0.05
C LEU A 18 20.99 3.81 1.51
N ILE A 19 21.99 4.47 2.09
CA ILE A 19 21.99 4.85 3.51
C ILE A 19 20.78 5.76 3.77
N SER A 20 20.51 6.72 2.89
CA SER A 20 19.37 7.63 3.02
C SER A 20 18.04 6.86 3.06
N VAL A 21 17.84 5.90 2.15
CA VAL A 21 16.63 5.07 2.10
C VAL A 21 16.48 4.21 3.35
N VAL A 22 17.56 3.54 3.78
CA VAL A 22 17.52 2.68 4.96
C VAL A 22 17.17 3.50 6.21
N LEU A 23 17.87 4.60 6.45
CA LEU A 23 17.63 5.45 7.63
C LEU A 23 16.22 6.07 7.61
N TYR A 24 15.71 6.46 6.44
CA TYR A 24 14.34 6.92 6.29
C TYR A 24 13.31 5.86 6.70
N HIS A 25 13.44 4.62 6.19
CA HIS A 25 12.48 3.57 6.52
C HIS A 25 12.55 3.12 7.99
N PHE A 26 13.71 3.24 8.63
CA PHE A 26 13.84 3.02 10.09
C PHE A 26 13.32 4.20 10.93
N GLY A 27 12.87 5.30 10.32
CA GLY A 27 12.32 6.46 11.04
C GLY A 27 13.39 7.29 11.77
N VAL A 28 14.64 7.28 11.30
CA VAL A 28 15.72 8.03 11.94
C VAL A 28 15.45 9.55 11.83
N PRO A 29 15.53 10.30 12.94
CA PRO A 29 15.29 11.75 12.93
C PRO A 29 16.18 12.49 11.92
N TYR A 30 15.66 13.58 11.35
CA TYR A 30 16.35 14.43 10.36
C TYR A 30 16.64 13.78 9.00
N VAL A 31 16.07 12.60 8.73
CA VAL A 31 16.20 11.87 7.45
C VAL A 31 14.82 11.69 6.78
N SER A 32 13.92 12.67 6.95
CA SER A 32 12.53 12.62 6.44
C SER A 32 12.45 12.53 4.91
N GLY A 33 13.47 13.01 4.21
CA GLY A 33 13.58 12.96 2.75
C GLY A 33 14.39 11.77 2.23
N GLY A 34 14.79 10.82 3.08
CA GLY A 34 15.72 9.77 2.65
C GLY A 34 15.17 8.81 1.57
N PHE A 35 13.85 8.74 1.38
CA PHE A 35 13.21 8.04 0.26
C PHE A 35 13.70 8.53 -1.11
N ILE A 36 14.23 9.76 -1.21
CA ILE A 36 14.74 10.31 -2.47
C ILE A 36 15.97 9.56 -3.00
N GLY A 37 16.58 8.71 -2.18
CA GLY A 37 17.69 7.86 -2.62
C GLY A 37 17.28 6.95 -3.78
N VAL A 38 16.00 6.61 -3.92
CA VAL A 38 15.48 5.88 -5.09
C VAL A 38 15.63 6.69 -6.38
N ASP A 39 15.32 8.00 -6.36
CA ASP A 39 15.47 8.86 -7.55
C ASP A 39 16.97 8.99 -7.94
N VAL A 40 17.87 9.03 -6.94
CA VAL A 40 19.33 8.96 -7.17
C VAL A 40 19.74 7.62 -7.82
N PHE A 41 19.18 6.50 -7.37
CA PHE A 41 19.40 5.20 -8.02
C PHE A 41 18.91 5.18 -9.47
N PHE A 42 17.74 5.76 -9.76
CA PHE A 42 17.22 5.83 -11.12
C PHE A 42 18.17 6.60 -12.07
N VAL A 43 18.72 7.74 -11.62
CA VAL A 43 19.74 8.47 -12.40
C VAL A 43 20.99 7.60 -12.64
N ILE A 44 21.49 6.91 -11.61
CA ILE A 44 22.65 6.01 -11.75
C ILE A 44 22.35 4.88 -12.76
N SER A 45 21.19 4.24 -12.64
CA SER A 45 20.72 3.16 -13.48
C SER A 45 20.62 3.60 -14.94
N GLY A 46 20.05 4.78 -15.18
CA GLY A 46 19.99 5.43 -16.49
C GLY A 46 21.37 5.69 -17.12
N PHE A 47 22.31 6.25 -16.35
CA PHE A 47 23.68 6.49 -16.80
C PHE A 47 24.38 5.18 -17.21
N LEU A 48 24.33 4.16 -16.35
CA LEU A 48 25.02 2.89 -16.58
C LEU A 48 24.41 2.11 -17.74
N MET A 49 23.08 2.02 -17.82
CA MET A 49 22.43 1.30 -18.92
C MET A 49 22.64 2.01 -20.25
N THR A 50 22.61 3.34 -20.29
CA THR A 50 22.89 4.10 -21.50
C THR A 50 24.29 3.81 -22.05
N GLY A 51 25.29 3.78 -21.17
CA GLY A 51 26.64 3.43 -21.61
C GLY A 51 26.78 2.01 -22.13
N ILE A 52 26.12 1.04 -21.51
CA ILE A 52 26.14 -0.34 -21.99
C ILE A 52 25.41 -0.45 -23.34
N VAL A 53 24.23 0.15 -23.46
CA VAL A 53 23.40 0.05 -24.67
C VAL A 53 24.05 0.75 -25.86
N LEU A 54 24.55 1.98 -25.68
CA LEU A 54 25.15 2.73 -26.78
C LEU A 54 26.48 2.15 -27.27
N GLU A 55 27.27 1.55 -26.38
CA GLU A 55 28.60 1.01 -26.74
C GLU A 55 28.58 -0.49 -27.10
N ARG A 56 27.59 -1.29 -26.67
CA ARG A 56 27.58 -2.76 -26.86
C ARG A 56 26.35 -3.35 -27.51
N VAL A 57 25.20 -2.68 -27.47
CA VAL A 57 23.95 -3.31 -27.88
C VAL A 57 23.62 -2.92 -29.31
N ASP A 58 23.76 -3.89 -30.19
CA ASP A 58 23.13 -3.91 -31.50
C ASP A 58 21.87 -4.81 -31.46
N HIS A 59 21.19 -4.97 -32.59
CA HIS A 59 20.02 -5.83 -32.71
C HIS A 59 20.23 -7.29 -32.23
N LYS A 60 21.46 -7.83 -32.34
CA LYS A 60 21.78 -9.22 -31.92
C LYS A 60 22.19 -9.29 -30.45
N GLY A 61 22.77 -8.23 -29.90
CA GLY A 61 23.28 -8.15 -28.53
C GLY A 61 22.23 -7.87 -27.44
N VAL A 62 20.96 -7.65 -27.79
CA VAL A 62 19.89 -7.36 -26.82
C VAL A 62 19.66 -8.52 -25.85
N LEU A 63 19.67 -9.76 -26.34
CA LEU A 63 19.48 -10.94 -25.49
C LEU A 63 20.62 -11.07 -24.46
N ASP A 64 21.85 -10.84 -24.89
CA ASP A 64 23.03 -10.86 -24.02
C ASP A 64 22.96 -9.77 -22.94
N PHE A 65 22.41 -8.60 -23.28
CA PHE A 65 22.12 -7.54 -22.31
C PHE A 65 21.10 -8.01 -21.27
N TYR A 66 19.96 -8.58 -21.68
CA TYR A 66 18.95 -9.09 -20.75
C TYR A 66 19.47 -10.21 -19.86
N ILE A 67 20.24 -11.16 -20.41
CA ILE A 67 20.90 -12.22 -19.62
C ILE A 67 21.83 -11.61 -18.56
N ALA A 68 22.63 -10.61 -18.93
CA ALA A 68 23.54 -9.95 -18.00
C ALA A 68 22.81 -9.17 -16.89
N ARG A 69 21.61 -8.62 -17.18
CA ARG A 69 20.76 -7.97 -16.16
C ARG A 69 20.06 -9.00 -15.29
N PHE A 70 19.53 -10.07 -15.88
CA PHE A 70 18.88 -11.17 -15.17
C PHE A 70 19.82 -11.76 -14.12
N LEU A 71 21.04 -12.12 -14.52
CA LEU A 71 22.06 -12.66 -13.62
C LEU A 71 22.53 -11.66 -12.55
N ARG A 72 22.37 -10.36 -12.80
CA ARG A 72 22.74 -9.32 -11.83
C ARG A 72 21.71 -9.20 -10.70
N ILE A 73 20.43 -9.36 -11.01
CA ILE A 73 19.32 -8.95 -10.15
C ILE A 73 18.60 -10.16 -9.54
N VAL A 74 18.18 -11.10 -10.40
CA VAL A 74 17.25 -12.18 -10.05
C VAL A 74 17.77 -13.12 -8.95
N PRO A 75 19.05 -13.54 -8.92
CA PRO A 75 19.49 -14.54 -7.94
C PRO A 75 19.29 -14.12 -6.49
N ALA A 76 19.63 -12.86 -6.15
CA ALA A 76 19.47 -12.35 -4.79
C ALA A 76 18.00 -12.11 -4.43
N LEU A 77 17.20 -11.61 -5.39
CA LEU A 77 15.75 -11.42 -5.21
C LEU A 77 15.04 -12.75 -4.93
N VAL A 78 15.32 -13.77 -5.75
CA VAL A 78 14.74 -15.11 -5.59
C VAL A 78 15.11 -15.70 -4.23
N PHE A 79 16.35 -15.55 -3.80
CA PHE A 79 16.77 -16.04 -2.49
C PHE A 79 16.06 -15.33 -1.32
N ALA A 80 15.92 -14.01 -1.39
CA ALA A 80 15.16 -13.25 -0.39
C ALA A 80 13.69 -13.70 -0.35
N ILE A 81 13.05 -13.87 -1.51
CA ILE A 81 11.68 -14.36 -1.63
C ILE A 81 11.55 -15.79 -1.09
N LEU A 82 12.46 -16.69 -1.41
CA LEU A 82 12.43 -18.06 -0.88
C LEU A 82 12.47 -18.09 0.65
N LEU A 83 13.35 -17.29 1.26
CA LEU A 83 13.42 -17.20 2.72
C LEU A 83 12.17 -16.57 3.32
N LEU A 84 11.58 -15.57 2.66
CA LEU A 84 10.29 -15.00 3.06
C LEU A 84 9.15 -16.00 2.93
N MET A 85 9.12 -16.84 1.88
CA MET A 85 8.10 -17.88 1.74
C MET A 85 8.23 -18.94 2.83
N ILE A 86 9.47 -19.34 3.18
CA ILE A 86 9.73 -20.25 4.29
C ILE A 86 9.27 -19.61 5.61
N PHE A 87 9.65 -18.35 5.88
CA PHE A 87 9.20 -17.60 7.05
C PHE A 87 7.67 -17.52 7.10
N GLY A 88 7.03 -17.14 5.99
CA GLY A 88 5.57 -16.99 5.88
C GLY A 88 4.81 -18.27 6.19
N LEU A 89 5.33 -19.43 5.78
CA LEU A 89 4.70 -20.71 6.07
C LEU A 89 4.55 -20.98 7.58
N PHE A 90 5.52 -20.56 8.39
CA PHE A 90 5.57 -20.85 9.83
C PHE A 90 5.06 -19.70 10.71
N THR A 91 5.00 -18.49 10.19
CA THR A 91 4.75 -17.29 11.00
C THR A 91 3.50 -16.53 10.59
N LEU A 92 3.12 -16.55 9.31
CA LEU A 92 1.99 -15.77 8.82
C LEU A 92 0.69 -16.59 8.81
N SER A 93 -0.43 -15.91 9.00
CA SER A 93 -1.75 -16.50 8.79
C SER A 93 -1.92 -16.97 7.34
N THR A 94 -2.94 -17.76 7.06
CA THR A 94 -3.26 -18.25 5.72
C THR A 94 -3.48 -17.09 4.74
N ASN A 95 -4.19 -16.05 5.17
CA ASN A 95 -4.47 -14.88 4.33
C ASN A 95 -3.21 -14.04 4.09
N GLU A 96 -2.43 -13.80 5.14
CA GLU A 96 -1.16 -13.08 5.06
C GLU A 96 -0.14 -13.82 4.17
N TYR A 97 -0.10 -15.15 4.26
CA TYR A 97 0.80 -15.97 3.45
C TYR A 97 0.36 -16.00 1.98
N GLU A 98 -0.94 -16.04 1.69
CA GLU A 98 -1.47 -15.85 0.35
C GLU A 98 -1.10 -14.46 -0.20
N ALA A 99 -1.27 -13.40 0.61
CA ALA A 99 -0.90 -12.04 0.22
C ALA A 99 0.61 -11.93 -0.07
N LEU A 100 1.47 -12.50 0.79
CA LEU A 100 2.91 -12.59 0.56
C LEU A 100 3.22 -13.29 -0.77
N SER A 101 2.52 -14.38 -1.09
CA SER A 101 2.72 -15.10 -2.36
C SER A 101 2.37 -14.26 -3.60
N LYS A 102 1.29 -13.46 -3.55
CA LYS A 102 0.91 -12.53 -4.63
C LYS A 102 1.94 -11.43 -4.81
N ASN A 103 2.43 -10.87 -3.70
CA ASN A 103 3.51 -9.89 -3.68
C ASN A 103 4.84 -10.46 -4.21
N ALA A 104 5.12 -11.73 -3.92
CA ALA A 104 6.28 -12.45 -4.44
C ALA A 104 6.18 -12.69 -5.95
N ILE A 105 5.02 -13.12 -6.45
CA ILE A 105 4.78 -13.29 -7.89
C ILE A 105 4.98 -11.96 -8.62
N SER A 106 4.36 -10.87 -8.14
CA SER A 106 4.48 -9.56 -8.78
C SER A 106 5.92 -9.04 -8.75
N SER A 107 6.67 -9.30 -7.67
CA SER A 107 8.10 -8.97 -7.57
C SER A 107 8.97 -9.78 -8.53
N LEU A 108 8.77 -11.10 -8.62
CA LEU A 108 9.53 -12.00 -9.52
C LEU A 108 9.28 -11.67 -10.99
N LEU A 109 8.05 -11.33 -11.34
CA LEU A 109 7.67 -10.95 -12.70
C LEU A 109 8.01 -9.48 -13.01
N PHE A 110 8.60 -8.75 -12.06
CA PHE A 110 8.91 -7.32 -12.16
C PHE A 110 7.69 -6.47 -12.57
N TYR A 111 6.54 -6.78 -11.97
CA TYR A 111 5.26 -6.08 -12.15
C TYR A 111 4.76 -5.44 -10.84
N SER A 112 5.51 -5.55 -9.73
CA SER A 112 5.06 -5.11 -8.41
C SER A 112 4.67 -3.64 -8.34
N ASN A 113 5.29 -2.76 -9.13
CA ASN A 113 4.88 -1.35 -9.23
C ASN A 113 3.45 -1.16 -9.73
N ASN A 114 3.06 -1.85 -10.81
CA ASN A 114 1.69 -1.77 -11.33
C ASN A 114 0.70 -2.49 -10.40
N TYR A 115 1.13 -3.61 -9.81
CA TYR A 115 0.33 -4.33 -8.84
C TYR A 115 -0.03 -3.44 -7.64
N TYR A 116 0.96 -2.74 -7.07
CA TYR A 116 0.74 -1.82 -5.95
C TYR A 116 -0.01 -0.56 -6.36
N ALA A 117 0.21 0.00 -7.55
CA ALA A 117 -0.57 1.14 -8.03
C ALA A 117 -2.10 0.87 -8.00
N ILE A 118 -2.51 -0.37 -8.23
CA ILE A 118 -3.93 -0.77 -8.23
C ILE A 118 -4.42 -1.21 -6.84
N HIS A 119 -3.56 -1.88 -6.05
CA HIS A 119 -4.00 -2.61 -4.85
C HIS A 119 -3.48 -2.05 -3.52
N SER A 120 -2.55 -1.10 -3.52
CA SER A 120 -1.88 -0.67 -2.28
C SER A 120 -1.33 0.75 -2.37
N SER A 121 -1.82 1.67 -1.55
CA SER A 121 -1.12 2.95 -1.40
C SER A 121 0.18 2.72 -0.65
N TYR A 122 1.29 3.26 -1.18
CA TYR A 122 2.62 3.13 -0.56
C TYR A 122 2.68 3.70 0.86
N PHE A 123 1.82 4.67 1.17
CA PHE A 123 1.82 5.44 2.41
C PHE A 123 0.72 5.03 3.39
N ASP A 124 -0.05 3.97 3.08
CA ASP A 124 -1.07 3.44 3.98
C ASP A 124 -0.45 2.55 5.07
N SER A 125 -1.03 2.60 6.27
CA SER A 125 -0.59 1.79 7.41
C SER A 125 -0.68 0.28 7.16
N SER A 126 -1.59 -0.18 6.30
CA SER A 126 -1.72 -1.59 5.90
C SER A 126 -0.58 -2.05 5.00
N SER A 127 -0.01 -1.17 4.17
CA SER A 127 1.11 -1.47 3.29
C SER A 127 2.42 -1.68 4.04
N GLU A 128 2.52 -1.17 5.27
CA GLU A 128 3.70 -1.32 6.12
C GLU A 128 3.99 -2.77 6.52
N PHE A 129 3.01 -3.68 6.42
CA PHE A 129 3.16 -5.11 6.70
C PHE A 129 3.52 -5.94 5.46
N ASN A 130 3.61 -5.32 4.28
CA ASN A 130 4.03 -6.00 3.07
C ASN A 130 5.56 -6.15 3.01
N PHE A 131 6.07 -7.37 3.28
CA PHE A 131 7.50 -7.71 3.24
C PHE A 131 8.23 -7.40 1.93
N LEU A 132 7.52 -7.21 0.82
CA LEU A 132 8.08 -6.98 -0.50
C LEU A 132 7.71 -5.62 -1.10
N LEU A 133 7.12 -4.71 -0.33
CA LEU A 133 6.67 -3.41 -0.85
C LEU A 133 7.77 -2.67 -1.62
N HIS A 134 8.97 -2.57 -1.05
CA HIS A 134 10.14 -1.92 -1.63
C HIS A 134 10.60 -2.46 -3.01
N THR A 135 10.10 -3.62 -3.48
CA THR A 135 10.46 -4.16 -4.81
C THR A 135 9.82 -3.38 -5.97
N TRP A 136 8.89 -2.46 -5.69
CA TRP A 136 8.26 -1.63 -6.72
C TRP A 136 9.28 -0.89 -7.58
N SER A 137 10.29 -0.28 -6.95
CA SER A 137 11.32 0.50 -7.65
C SER A 137 12.19 -0.39 -8.51
N LEU A 138 12.43 -1.63 -8.05
CA LEU A 138 13.15 -2.64 -8.81
C LEU A 138 12.37 -3.07 -10.05
N SER A 139 11.04 -3.20 -9.96
CA SER A 139 10.16 -3.47 -11.11
C SER A 139 10.21 -2.33 -12.13
N VAL A 140 10.17 -1.07 -11.68
CA VAL A 140 10.33 0.10 -12.56
C VAL A 140 11.67 0.06 -13.30
N GLU A 141 12.77 -0.18 -12.59
CA GLU A 141 14.09 -0.28 -13.21
C GLU A 141 14.16 -1.40 -14.25
N TRP A 142 13.64 -2.59 -13.92
CA TRP A 142 13.67 -3.74 -14.82
C TRP A 142 12.84 -3.50 -16.09
N GLN A 143 11.66 -2.89 -15.95
CA GLN A 143 10.84 -2.52 -17.09
C GLN A 143 11.57 -1.49 -17.98
N PHE A 144 12.25 -0.51 -17.39
CA PHE A 144 13.11 0.40 -18.15
C PHE A 144 14.25 -0.35 -18.85
N TYR A 145 14.89 -1.33 -18.20
CA TYR A 145 15.95 -2.14 -18.82
C TYR A 145 15.46 -2.92 -20.03
N ILE A 146 14.21 -3.38 -20.04
CA ILE A 146 13.61 -4.04 -21.21
C ILE A 146 13.30 -3.02 -22.32
N LEU A 147 12.69 -1.89 -21.98
CA LEU A 147 12.22 -0.93 -22.97
C LEU A 147 13.36 -0.11 -23.60
N TYR A 148 14.38 0.23 -22.81
CA TYR A 148 15.39 1.21 -23.21
C TYR A 148 16.30 0.77 -24.39
N PRO A 149 16.83 -0.46 -24.44
CA PRO A 149 17.61 -0.92 -25.60
C PRO A 149 16.79 -0.91 -26.89
N LEU A 150 15.52 -1.32 -26.82
CA LEU A 150 14.61 -1.34 -27.97
C LEU A 150 14.34 0.08 -28.46
N LEU A 151 14.07 1.02 -27.54
CA LEU A 151 13.90 2.43 -27.84
C LEU A 151 15.11 3.00 -28.59
N VAL A 152 16.32 2.77 -28.08
CA VAL A 152 17.55 3.27 -28.70
C VAL A 152 17.77 2.67 -30.10
N ILE A 153 17.49 1.38 -30.28
CA ILE A 153 17.59 0.71 -31.59
C ILE A 153 16.59 1.32 -32.59
N ILE A 154 15.34 1.53 -32.18
CA ILE A 154 14.30 2.13 -33.03
C ILE A 154 14.73 3.56 -33.43
N VAL A 155 15.14 4.38 -32.47
CA VAL A 155 15.58 5.77 -32.72
C VAL A 155 16.75 5.81 -33.71
N LYS A 156 17.75 4.93 -33.53
CA LYS A 156 18.89 4.81 -34.48
C LYS A 156 18.43 4.34 -35.86
N LYS A 157 17.49 3.39 -35.95
CA LYS A 157 16.96 2.87 -37.22
C LYS A 157 16.16 3.93 -37.99
N LEU A 158 15.41 4.76 -37.28
CA LEU A 158 14.69 5.91 -37.81
C LEU A 158 15.61 7.10 -38.14
N ARG A 159 16.93 6.97 -37.88
CA ARG A 159 17.95 8.02 -38.09
C ARG A 159 17.73 9.30 -37.29
N PHE A 160 16.97 9.22 -36.20
CA PHE A 160 16.83 10.35 -35.28
C PHE A 160 18.06 10.48 -34.35
N PRO A 161 18.47 11.70 -33.99
CA PRO A 161 19.54 11.89 -33.02
C PRO A 161 19.09 11.38 -31.65
N VAL A 162 19.81 10.38 -31.12
CA VAL A 162 19.47 9.70 -29.86
C VAL A 162 19.34 10.69 -28.71
N GLY A 163 20.31 11.60 -28.53
CA GLY A 163 20.26 12.59 -27.46
C GLY A 163 19.02 13.50 -27.50
N LEU A 164 18.62 13.96 -28.70
CA LEU A 164 17.41 14.77 -28.86
C LEU A 164 16.15 13.96 -28.55
N SER A 165 16.08 12.73 -29.07
CA SER A 165 14.92 11.84 -28.86
C SER A 165 14.72 11.54 -27.38
N LEU A 166 15.80 11.22 -26.65
CA LEU A 166 15.74 11.01 -25.21
C LEU A 166 15.40 12.29 -24.44
N SER A 167 15.85 13.47 -24.90
CA SER A 167 15.50 14.75 -24.29
C SER A 167 14.01 15.07 -24.44
N VAL A 168 13.43 14.78 -25.61
CA VAL A 168 11.99 14.94 -25.84
C VAL A 168 11.19 13.99 -24.96
N ILE A 169 11.57 12.72 -24.85
CA ILE A 169 10.89 11.74 -23.99
C ILE A 169 11.02 12.12 -22.51
N LEU A 170 12.19 12.60 -22.08
CA LEU A 170 12.39 13.12 -20.73
C LEU A 170 11.44 14.29 -20.47
N ALA A 171 11.37 15.27 -21.36
CA ALA A 171 10.49 16.42 -21.22
C ALA A 171 9.01 16.01 -21.16
N MET A 172 8.59 15.05 -21.98
CA MET A 172 7.23 14.50 -21.93
C MET A 172 6.94 13.80 -20.60
N SER A 173 7.84 12.93 -20.14
CA SER A 173 7.69 12.22 -18.86
C SER A 173 7.64 13.20 -17.68
N LEU A 174 8.53 14.19 -17.66
CA LEU A 174 8.53 15.25 -16.65
C LEU A 174 7.24 16.09 -16.70
N ALA A 175 6.75 16.44 -17.90
CA ALA A 175 5.49 17.16 -18.05
C ALA A 175 4.31 16.36 -17.51
N ILE A 176 4.22 15.05 -17.82
CA ILE A 176 3.18 14.16 -17.29
C ILE A 176 3.21 14.13 -15.76
N THR A 177 4.40 14.05 -15.15
CA THR A 177 4.58 14.09 -13.69
C THR A 177 4.11 15.41 -13.10
N LEU A 178 4.56 16.54 -13.65
CA LEU A 178 4.25 17.87 -13.10
C LEU A 178 2.79 18.27 -13.32
N MET A 179 2.20 17.87 -14.45
CA MET A 179 0.79 18.11 -14.77
C MET A 179 -0.16 17.10 -14.12
N ARG A 180 0.37 16.03 -13.49
CA ARG A 180 -0.41 14.99 -12.80
C ARG A 180 -1.43 14.29 -13.70
N VAL A 181 -1.05 14.06 -14.96
CA VAL A 181 -1.97 13.55 -16.00
C VAL A 181 -2.43 12.11 -15.75
N THR A 182 -1.67 11.32 -14.99
CA THR A 182 -1.95 9.89 -14.78
C THR A 182 -3.07 9.58 -13.78
N GLY A 183 -3.62 10.59 -13.09
CA GLY A 183 -4.73 10.39 -12.15
C GLY A 183 -4.31 10.45 -10.68
N THR A 184 -4.17 9.29 -10.03
CA THR A 184 -4.02 9.15 -8.56
C THR A 184 -2.60 9.45 -8.05
N LYS A 185 -2.42 9.56 -6.73
CA LYS A 185 -1.09 9.74 -6.10
C LYS A 185 -0.21 8.50 -6.34
N GLU A 186 -0.83 7.33 -6.31
CA GLU A 186 -0.23 6.01 -6.46
C GLU A 186 0.32 5.82 -7.88
N ASP A 187 -0.45 6.22 -8.89
CA ASP A 187 -0.02 6.16 -10.29
C ASP A 187 1.23 7.00 -10.53
N ILE A 188 1.25 8.22 -9.98
CA ILE A 188 2.40 9.13 -10.09
C ILE A 188 3.64 8.54 -9.41
N PHE A 189 3.45 7.88 -8.27
CA PHE A 189 4.54 7.32 -7.49
C PHE A 189 5.15 6.05 -8.11
N TYR A 190 4.33 5.13 -8.62
CA TYR A 190 4.76 3.79 -9.02
C TYR A 190 5.05 3.60 -10.52
N LEU A 191 4.43 4.38 -11.42
CA LEU A 191 4.42 4.04 -12.85
C LEU A 191 5.61 4.63 -13.63
N ILE A 192 6.03 3.93 -14.68
CA ILE A 192 7.14 4.37 -15.55
C ILE A 192 6.88 5.76 -16.19
N PRO A 193 5.68 6.09 -16.73
CA PRO A 193 5.48 7.35 -17.44
C PRO A 193 5.85 8.59 -16.61
N THR A 194 5.68 8.52 -15.28
CA THR A 194 5.99 9.61 -14.34
C THR A 194 7.39 9.51 -13.71
N ARG A 195 8.08 8.37 -13.89
CA ARG A 195 9.42 8.09 -13.33
C ARG A 195 10.54 8.04 -14.35
N ALA A 196 10.22 7.81 -15.63
CA ALA A 196 11.21 7.59 -16.68
C ALA A 196 12.18 8.77 -16.86
N TRP A 197 11.72 10.01 -16.63
CA TRP A 197 12.55 11.21 -16.75
C TRP A 197 13.81 11.17 -15.86
N GLU A 198 13.75 10.55 -14.68
CA GLU A 198 14.87 10.43 -13.74
C GLU A 198 15.99 9.55 -14.34
N MET A 199 15.61 8.39 -14.90
CA MET A 199 16.53 7.48 -15.59
C MET A 199 17.05 8.08 -16.89
N LEU A 200 16.19 8.77 -17.65
CA LEU A 200 16.60 9.45 -18.88
C LEU A 200 17.60 10.59 -18.63
N ALA A 201 17.47 11.31 -17.50
CA ALA A 201 18.44 12.33 -17.10
C ALA A 201 19.84 11.72 -16.95
N GLY A 202 19.96 10.58 -16.27
CA GLY A 202 21.21 9.83 -16.17
C GLY A 202 21.77 9.41 -17.53
N GLY A 203 20.90 9.00 -18.45
CA GLY A 203 21.28 8.66 -19.82
C GLY A 203 21.83 9.85 -20.62
N LEU A 204 21.21 11.02 -20.49
CA LEU A 204 21.72 12.26 -21.09
C LEU A 204 23.05 12.70 -20.50
N VAL A 205 23.25 12.55 -19.18
CA VAL A 205 24.55 12.79 -18.52
C VAL A 205 25.63 11.89 -19.12
N TYR A 206 25.32 10.61 -19.38
CA TYR A 206 26.24 9.71 -20.06
C TYR A 206 26.59 10.22 -21.47
N ILE A 207 25.59 10.57 -22.29
CA ILE A 207 25.83 11.07 -23.66
C ILE A 207 26.68 12.34 -23.63
N ALA A 208 26.39 13.27 -22.72
CA ALA A 208 27.17 14.50 -22.55
C ALA A 208 28.63 14.19 -22.17
N SER A 209 28.85 13.25 -21.25
CA SER A 209 30.20 12.86 -20.79
C SER A 209 31.08 12.23 -21.88
N VAL A 210 30.46 11.62 -22.90
CA VAL A 210 31.17 11.03 -24.03
C VAL A 210 31.35 12.03 -25.17
N ARG A 211 30.35 12.87 -25.43
CA ARG A 211 30.34 13.81 -26.56
C ARG A 211 31.20 15.04 -26.32
N TYR A 212 31.30 15.51 -25.08
CA TYR A 212 31.94 16.77 -24.75
C TYR A 212 33.09 16.55 -23.76
N LYS A 213 34.21 17.26 -23.96
CA LYS A 213 35.30 17.33 -23.00
C LYS A 213 34.90 18.27 -21.88
N MET A 214 34.61 17.73 -20.70
CA MET A 214 34.22 18.53 -19.53
C MET A 214 35.40 19.40 -19.06
N PRO A 215 35.20 20.72 -18.84
CA PRO A 215 36.21 21.57 -18.24
C PRO A 215 36.49 21.16 -16.78
N GLU A 216 37.70 21.44 -16.29
CA GLU A 216 38.16 21.01 -14.96
C GLU A 216 37.28 21.53 -13.82
N TRP A 217 36.66 22.71 -13.97
CA TRP A 217 35.80 23.29 -12.94
C TRP A 217 34.56 22.43 -12.63
N ILE A 218 34.11 21.58 -13.57
CA ILE A 218 32.99 20.66 -13.35
C ILE A 218 33.27 19.66 -12.23
N LYS A 219 34.56 19.39 -11.91
CA LYS A 219 34.92 18.56 -10.74
C LYS A 219 34.46 19.18 -9.42
N HIS A 220 34.30 20.51 -9.35
CA HIS A 220 33.76 21.20 -8.17
C HIS A 220 32.25 21.03 -8.03
N CYS A 221 31.54 20.69 -9.12
CA CYS A 221 30.10 20.40 -9.09
C CYS A 221 29.74 19.18 -8.22
N GLU A 222 30.69 18.29 -7.93
CA GLU A 222 30.47 17.17 -7.02
C GLU A 222 29.97 17.66 -5.65
N VAL A 223 30.61 18.69 -5.07
CA VAL A 223 30.27 19.20 -3.74
C VAL A 223 28.86 19.77 -3.75
N TYR A 224 28.52 20.57 -4.75
CA TYR A 224 27.17 21.12 -4.91
C TYR A 224 26.13 20.02 -5.10
N GLY A 225 26.44 18.98 -5.87
CA GLY A 225 25.55 17.84 -6.05
C GLY A 225 25.31 17.05 -4.76
N ILE A 226 26.36 16.80 -3.97
CA ILE A 226 26.24 16.16 -2.66
C ILE A 226 25.43 17.02 -1.70
N VAL A 227 25.73 18.32 -1.61
CA VAL A 227 24.99 19.26 -0.76
C VAL A 227 23.51 19.27 -1.15
N LEU A 228 23.19 19.31 -2.44
CA LEU A 228 21.81 19.30 -2.92
C LEU A 228 21.08 18.01 -2.51
N ILE A 229 21.72 16.85 -2.60
CA ILE A 229 21.16 15.57 -2.14
C ILE A 229 20.96 15.59 -0.62
N VAL A 230 21.97 15.98 0.15
CA VAL A 230 21.91 16.01 1.62
C VAL A 230 20.82 16.97 2.12
N VAL A 231 20.75 18.18 1.55
CA VAL A 231 19.70 19.16 1.88
C VAL A 231 18.32 18.59 1.55
N ALA A 232 18.16 17.93 0.41
CA ALA A 232 16.92 17.28 0.04
C ALA A 232 16.54 16.15 1.02
N VAL A 233 17.50 15.35 1.48
CA VAL A 233 17.27 14.29 2.49
C VAL A 233 16.80 14.86 3.83
N VAL A 234 17.28 16.03 4.24
CA VAL A 234 16.95 16.64 5.53
C VAL A 234 15.64 17.44 5.48
N ILE A 235 15.36 18.13 4.38
CA ILE A 235 14.26 19.10 4.29
C ILE A 235 12.99 18.49 3.67
N LEU A 236 13.13 17.57 2.72
CA LEU A 236 11.96 17.04 2.03
C LEU A 236 11.19 16.07 2.92
N HIS A 237 9.88 16.00 2.68
CA HIS A 237 8.94 15.14 3.38
C HIS A 237 8.06 14.46 2.34
N SER A 238 7.53 13.29 2.68
CA SER A 238 6.63 12.49 1.84
C SER A 238 5.19 13.04 1.80
N ASN A 239 4.92 14.16 2.46
CA ASN A 239 3.59 14.77 2.52
C ASN A 239 3.21 15.39 1.16
N GLY A 240 2.49 14.63 0.32
CA GLY A 240 1.94 15.11 -0.94
C GLY A 240 2.18 14.16 -2.11
N TYR A 241 2.25 14.73 -3.32
CA TYR A 241 2.59 13.98 -4.53
C TYR A 241 4.11 13.84 -4.65
N TRP A 242 4.56 12.61 -4.88
CA TRP A 242 5.95 12.33 -5.22
C TRP A 242 6.01 11.40 -6.45
N PRO A 243 6.85 11.68 -7.46
CA PRO A 243 7.74 12.84 -7.57
C PRO A 243 6.97 14.13 -7.93
N SER A 244 7.57 15.26 -7.59
CA SER A 244 7.08 16.61 -7.91
C SER A 244 8.25 17.49 -8.35
N TYR A 245 8.08 18.82 -8.41
CA TYR A 245 9.19 19.74 -8.67
C TYR A 245 10.36 19.54 -7.71
N SER A 246 10.10 19.10 -6.47
CA SER A 246 11.13 18.81 -5.48
C SER A 246 12.05 17.65 -5.87
N ALA A 247 11.59 16.73 -6.71
CA ALA A 247 12.41 15.61 -7.21
C ALA A 247 13.51 16.08 -8.18
N LEU A 248 13.45 17.31 -8.70
CA LEU A 248 14.55 17.89 -9.47
C LEU A 248 15.83 17.99 -8.64
N ALA A 249 15.73 18.21 -7.32
CA ALA A 249 16.89 18.34 -6.45
C ALA A 249 17.75 17.07 -6.41
N PRO A 250 17.23 15.87 -6.03
CA PRO A 250 18.03 14.64 -6.07
C PRO A 250 18.51 14.28 -7.47
N VAL A 251 17.69 14.52 -8.51
CA VAL A 251 18.06 14.17 -9.90
C VAL A 251 19.19 15.05 -10.42
N LEU A 252 19.13 16.37 -10.21
CA LEU A 252 20.19 17.30 -10.58
C LEU A 252 21.44 17.04 -9.72
N GLY A 253 21.28 16.79 -8.43
CA GLY A 253 22.39 16.50 -7.53
C GLY A 253 23.17 15.25 -7.96
N ALA A 254 22.46 14.16 -8.24
CA ALA A 254 23.06 12.93 -8.77
C ALA A 254 23.73 13.16 -10.14
N SER A 255 23.07 13.91 -11.03
CA SER A 255 23.61 14.26 -12.34
C SER A 255 24.91 15.06 -12.23
N MET A 256 25.00 16.04 -11.31
CA MET A 256 26.21 16.83 -11.06
C MET A 256 27.36 15.96 -10.54
N VAL A 257 27.11 15.07 -9.59
CA VAL A 257 28.13 14.14 -9.06
C VAL A 257 28.64 13.22 -10.16
N ILE A 258 27.75 12.65 -10.97
CA ILE A 258 28.13 11.76 -12.08
C ILE A 258 28.85 12.52 -13.19
N LEU A 259 28.50 13.77 -13.47
CA LEU A 259 29.20 14.58 -14.47
C LEU A 259 30.59 15.02 -13.99
N ALA A 260 30.75 15.30 -12.69
CA ALA A 260 32.02 15.69 -12.08
C ALA A 260 33.14 14.66 -12.24
N ASN A 261 32.80 13.36 -12.27
CA ASN A 261 33.75 12.27 -12.51
C ASN A 261 34.99 12.29 -11.60
N LYS A 262 34.82 12.66 -10.34
CA LYS A 262 35.92 12.85 -9.39
C LYS A 262 36.27 11.53 -8.68
N GLN A 263 37.31 10.85 -9.16
CA GLN A 263 37.71 9.54 -8.66
C GLN A 263 38.51 9.56 -7.35
N ASN A 264 38.96 10.73 -6.87
CA ASN A 264 39.73 10.90 -5.63
C ASN A 264 38.96 11.79 -4.64
N SER A 265 37.66 11.55 -4.50
CA SER A 265 36.80 12.33 -3.62
C SER A 265 36.85 11.83 -2.18
N LEU A 266 36.95 12.76 -1.23
CA LEU A 266 36.87 12.46 0.20
C LEU A 266 35.51 11.83 0.57
N PHE A 267 34.44 12.23 -0.11
CA PHE A 267 33.08 11.80 0.19
C PHE A 267 32.75 10.44 -0.42
N THR A 268 33.06 10.25 -1.71
CA THR A 268 32.61 9.06 -2.44
C THR A 268 33.68 7.97 -2.49
N SER A 269 34.98 8.30 -2.39
CA SER A 269 36.07 7.34 -2.62
C SER A 269 36.62 6.67 -1.36
N ASN A 270 36.09 7.00 -0.17
CA ASN A 270 36.53 6.37 1.08
C ASN A 270 36.09 4.90 1.18
N ARG A 271 36.79 4.11 2.00
CA ARG A 271 36.62 2.65 2.10
C ARG A 271 35.19 2.24 2.48
N ILE A 272 34.53 3.01 3.35
CA ILE A 272 33.17 2.73 3.82
C ILE A 272 32.18 2.92 2.66
N ALA A 273 32.21 4.08 2.01
CA ALA A 273 31.36 4.38 0.85
C ALA A 273 31.55 3.34 -0.26
N GLN A 274 32.79 2.89 -0.51
CA GLN A 274 33.05 1.86 -1.51
C GLN A 274 32.48 0.48 -1.12
N TRP A 275 32.59 0.09 0.16
CA TRP A 275 32.01 -1.15 0.66
C TRP A 275 30.48 -1.12 0.60
N VAL A 276 29.85 -0.07 1.14
CA VAL A 276 28.40 0.10 1.14
C VAL A 276 27.84 0.14 -0.29
N GLY A 277 28.47 0.91 -1.19
CA GLY A 277 28.05 1.00 -2.58
C GLY A 277 28.06 -0.36 -3.28
N LYS A 278 29.05 -1.19 -2.96
CA LYS A 278 29.22 -2.54 -3.54
C LYS A 278 28.11 -3.49 -3.12
N ILE A 279 27.67 -3.45 -1.86
CA ILE A 279 26.63 -4.33 -1.30
C ILE A 279 25.22 -3.74 -1.37
N SER A 280 25.09 -2.51 -1.90
CA SER A 280 23.85 -1.72 -1.84
C SER A 280 22.60 -2.45 -2.32
N TYR A 281 22.69 -3.22 -3.40
CA TYR A 281 21.54 -3.96 -3.91
C TYR A 281 21.06 -5.03 -2.92
N SER A 282 21.98 -5.82 -2.37
CA SER A 282 21.62 -6.84 -1.38
C SER A 282 21.08 -6.23 -0.09
N VAL A 283 21.68 -5.14 0.43
CA VAL A 283 21.13 -4.43 1.61
C VAL A 283 19.74 -3.87 1.32
N TYR A 284 19.53 -3.32 0.12
CA TYR A 284 18.22 -2.82 -0.29
C TYR A 284 17.14 -3.93 -0.27
N LEU A 285 17.48 -5.16 -0.65
CA LEU A 285 16.54 -6.29 -0.57
C LEU A 285 16.22 -6.71 0.87
N TRP A 286 17.19 -6.61 1.79
CA TRP A 286 17.06 -7.14 3.14
C TRP A 286 16.56 -6.14 4.18
N HIS A 287 16.81 -4.83 4.00
CA HIS A 287 16.45 -3.84 5.01
C HIS A 287 14.95 -3.76 5.27
N TRP A 288 14.14 -3.85 4.21
CA TRP A 288 12.69 -3.74 4.34
C TRP A 288 12.06 -4.97 5.00
N PRO A 289 12.38 -6.23 4.61
CA PRO A 289 11.98 -7.40 5.39
C PRO A 289 12.31 -7.34 6.87
N VAL A 290 13.47 -6.78 7.25
CA VAL A 290 13.84 -6.60 8.66
C VAL A 290 12.89 -5.63 9.36
N ILE A 291 12.59 -4.49 8.74
CA ILE A 291 11.65 -3.49 9.26
C ILE A 291 10.24 -4.10 9.42
N VAL A 292 9.77 -4.81 8.40
CA VAL A 292 8.45 -5.45 8.43
C VAL A 292 8.40 -6.55 9.49
N ALA A 293 9.47 -7.34 9.66
CA ALA A 293 9.56 -8.31 10.75
C ALA A 293 9.52 -7.63 12.13
N MET A 294 10.20 -6.50 12.32
CA MET A 294 10.10 -5.73 13.57
C MET A 294 8.68 -5.27 13.84
N LYS A 295 7.96 -4.75 12.83
CA LYS A 295 6.55 -4.37 12.96
C LYS A 295 5.65 -5.57 13.27
N HIS A 296 5.86 -6.69 12.59
CA HIS A 296 5.07 -7.91 12.78
C HIS A 296 5.18 -8.48 14.20
N TYR A 297 6.34 -8.35 14.84
CA TYR A 297 6.56 -8.78 16.22
C TYR A 297 6.35 -7.67 17.27
N ASP A 298 5.71 -6.56 16.88
CA ASP A 298 5.46 -5.39 17.76
C ASP A 298 6.73 -4.87 18.45
N ILE A 299 7.89 -4.97 17.78
CA ILE A 299 9.15 -4.45 18.29
C ILE A 299 9.12 -2.92 18.19
N GLU A 300 9.20 -2.26 19.34
CA GLU A 300 9.23 -0.80 19.43
C GLU A 300 10.41 -0.22 18.63
N PHE A 301 10.16 0.83 17.85
CA PHE A 301 11.16 1.58 17.08
C PHE A 301 11.96 2.55 17.97
N SER A 302 12.51 2.02 19.07
CA SER A 302 13.45 2.75 19.93
C SER A 302 14.82 2.90 19.24
N ALA A 303 15.62 3.87 19.67
CA ALA A 303 16.94 4.13 19.07
C ALA A 303 17.86 2.90 19.07
N ILE A 304 17.78 2.05 20.11
CA ILE A 304 18.56 0.83 20.24
C ILE A 304 18.09 -0.25 19.26
N ASN A 305 16.78 -0.45 19.12
CA ASN A 305 16.21 -1.44 18.20
C ASN A 305 16.45 -1.03 16.74
N ILE A 306 16.34 0.27 16.43
CA ILE A 306 16.71 0.82 15.13
C ILE A 306 18.19 0.54 14.81
N PHE A 307 19.09 0.81 15.76
CA PHE A 307 20.53 0.57 15.57
C PHE A 307 20.82 -0.90 15.24
N PHE A 308 20.23 -1.84 15.99
CA PHE A 308 20.37 -3.27 15.70
C PHE A 308 19.70 -3.68 14.39
N GLY A 309 18.51 -3.14 14.07
CA GLY A 309 17.81 -3.39 12.81
C GLY A 309 18.63 -2.97 11.59
N VAL A 310 19.29 -1.81 11.66
CA VAL A 310 20.23 -1.34 10.62
C VAL A 310 21.42 -2.31 10.51
N ILE A 311 22.03 -2.70 11.64
CA ILE A 311 23.16 -3.66 11.61
C ILE A 311 22.75 -4.99 10.98
N VAL A 312 21.60 -5.54 11.37
CA VAL A 312 21.07 -6.79 10.82
C VAL A 312 20.83 -6.66 9.32
N SER A 313 20.25 -5.54 8.88
CA SER A 313 20.02 -5.26 7.45
C SER A 313 21.32 -5.26 6.63
N PHE A 314 22.37 -4.62 7.16
CA PHE A 314 23.69 -4.59 6.52
C PHE A 314 24.40 -5.94 6.57
N ALA A 315 24.27 -6.69 7.67
CA ALA A 315 24.86 -8.01 7.82
C ALA A 315 24.22 -9.02 6.83
N LEU A 316 22.89 -9.08 6.77
CA LEU A 316 22.16 -9.92 5.82
C LEU A 316 22.49 -9.52 4.38
N GLY A 317 22.55 -8.21 4.09
CA GLY A 317 22.94 -7.69 2.79
C GLY A 317 24.38 -8.07 2.39
N ASP A 318 25.36 -7.94 3.28
CA ASP A 318 26.76 -8.32 2.98
C ASP A 318 26.90 -9.84 2.80
N ILE A 319 26.22 -10.65 3.61
CA ILE A 319 26.17 -12.11 3.44
C ILE A 319 25.56 -12.46 2.08
N SER A 320 24.37 -11.94 1.79
CA SER A 320 23.64 -12.20 0.53
C SER A 320 24.46 -11.75 -0.69
N TYR A 321 25.14 -10.61 -0.60
CA TYR A 321 26.03 -10.13 -1.65
C TYR A 321 27.16 -11.13 -1.94
N ARG A 322 27.85 -11.61 -0.90
CA ARG A 322 29.02 -12.48 -1.04
C ARG A 322 28.63 -13.88 -1.52
N THR A 323 27.59 -14.46 -0.93
CA THR A 323 27.21 -15.86 -1.16
C THR A 323 26.33 -16.04 -2.38
N ILE A 324 25.39 -15.13 -2.62
CA ILE A 324 24.38 -15.24 -3.67
C ILE A 324 24.70 -14.32 -4.85
N GLU A 325 24.66 -13.00 -4.65
CA GLU A 325 24.76 -12.00 -5.73
C GLU A 325 26.06 -12.15 -6.52
N ASN A 326 27.21 -12.21 -5.82
CA ASN A 326 28.51 -12.25 -6.46
C ASN A 326 28.86 -13.63 -7.05
N THR A 327 28.31 -14.70 -6.48
CA THR A 327 28.58 -16.09 -6.92
C THR A 327 27.73 -16.45 -8.13
N LEU A 328 26.43 -16.13 -8.09
CA LEU A 328 25.45 -16.58 -9.08
C LEU A 328 25.31 -15.65 -10.28
N ARG A 329 25.92 -14.46 -10.27
CA ARG A 329 25.92 -13.52 -11.41
C ARG A 329 26.72 -13.94 -12.64
N LYS A 330 27.45 -15.06 -12.58
CA LYS A 330 28.30 -15.54 -13.68
C LYS A 330 27.44 -16.23 -14.75
N ARG A 331 27.75 -16.02 -16.04
CA ARG A 331 26.98 -16.59 -17.17
C ARG A 331 26.86 -18.12 -17.13
N VAL A 332 27.87 -18.81 -16.61
CA VAL A 332 27.84 -20.28 -16.39
C VAL A 332 26.72 -20.74 -15.45
N LYS A 333 26.18 -19.85 -14.61
CA LYS A 333 25.09 -20.14 -13.68
C LYS A 333 23.70 -19.83 -14.26
N LEU A 334 23.59 -19.49 -15.54
CA LEU A 334 22.31 -19.10 -16.16
C LEU A 334 21.22 -20.16 -16.01
N GLN A 335 21.49 -21.41 -16.38
CA GLN A 335 20.51 -22.49 -16.26
C GLN A 335 20.07 -22.71 -14.80
N PHE A 336 21.02 -22.71 -13.86
CA PHE A 336 20.72 -22.81 -12.44
C PHE A 336 19.79 -21.69 -11.95
N ASN A 337 20.07 -20.44 -12.33
CA ASN A 337 19.24 -19.31 -11.94
C ASN A 337 17.85 -19.35 -12.59
N ILE A 338 17.71 -19.85 -13.82
CA ILE A 338 16.41 -20.05 -14.47
C ILE A 338 15.60 -21.11 -13.71
N VAL A 339 16.21 -22.25 -13.37
CA VAL A 339 15.54 -23.30 -12.60
C VAL A 339 15.12 -22.77 -11.23
N LEU A 340 16.03 -22.08 -10.52
CA LEU A 340 15.74 -21.50 -9.22
C LEU A 340 14.58 -20.48 -9.28
N PHE A 341 14.59 -19.61 -10.29
CA PHE A 341 13.51 -18.66 -10.55
C PHE A 341 12.18 -19.37 -10.80
N SER A 342 12.15 -20.33 -11.74
CA SER A 342 10.94 -21.04 -12.12
C SER A 342 10.37 -21.87 -10.96
N SER A 343 11.22 -22.54 -10.18
CA SER A 343 10.78 -23.29 -8.99
C SER A 343 10.21 -22.38 -7.91
N THR A 344 10.82 -21.20 -7.70
CA THR A 344 10.32 -20.22 -6.73
C THR A 344 8.99 -19.63 -7.18
N LEU A 345 8.87 -19.29 -8.46
CA LEU A 345 7.61 -18.81 -9.04
C LEU A 345 6.51 -19.87 -8.94
N ALA A 346 6.82 -21.13 -9.24
CA ALA A 346 5.89 -22.25 -9.09
C ALA A 346 5.45 -22.45 -7.64
N LEU A 347 6.36 -22.32 -6.67
CA LEU A 347 6.02 -22.33 -5.24
C LEU A 347 5.07 -21.19 -4.87
N CYS A 348 5.34 -19.96 -5.32
CA CYS A 348 4.48 -18.82 -5.03
C CYS A 348 3.08 -19.00 -5.65
N LEU A 349 3.02 -19.48 -6.91
CA LEU A 349 1.76 -19.81 -7.57
C LEU A 349 1.01 -20.92 -6.83
N PHE A 350 1.71 -21.96 -6.36
CA PHE A 350 1.11 -23.03 -5.57
C PHE A 350 0.47 -22.48 -4.28
N VAL A 351 1.18 -21.63 -3.53
CA VAL A 351 0.64 -21.00 -2.31
C VAL A 351 -0.57 -20.12 -2.63
N MET A 352 -0.51 -19.34 -3.70
CA MET A 352 -1.63 -18.50 -4.15
C MET A 352 -2.87 -19.34 -4.52
N PHE A 353 -2.72 -20.38 -5.35
CA PHE A 353 -3.83 -21.22 -5.79
C PHE A 353 -4.39 -22.11 -4.67
N THR A 354 -3.57 -22.45 -3.69
CA THR A 354 -4.00 -23.18 -2.49
C THR A 354 -4.43 -22.26 -1.36
N LYS A 355 -4.70 -20.97 -1.65
CA LYS A 355 -5.16 -19.97 -0.69
C LYS A 355 -4.33 -19.95 0.58
N GLY A 356 -3.01 -19.79 0.46
CA GLY A 356 -2.12 -19.79 1.63
C GLY A 356 -1.87 -21.17 2.24
N VAL A 357 -1.98 -22.24 1.43
CA VAL A 357 -1.85 -23.64 1.90
C VAL A 357 -2.97 -23.99 2.90
N SER A 358 -4.19 -23.49 2.64
CA SER A 358 -5.37 -23.69 3.50
C SER A 358 -5.71 -25.15 3.77
N PHE A 359 -5.30 -26.05 2.87
CA PHE A 359 -5.45 -27.50 3.03
C PHE A 359 -4.68 -28.08 4.23
N ARG A 360 -3.80 -27.31 4.87
CA ARG A 360 -3.16 -27.68 6.15
C ARG A 360 -4.16 -27.74 7.31
N PHE A 361 -5.34 -27.13 7.15
CA PHE A 361 -6.43 -27.17 8.10
C PHE A 361 -7.57 -28.09 7.64
N SER A 362 -8.36 -28.57 8.61
CA SER A 362 -9.57 -29.37 8.37
C SER A 362 -10.85 -28.64 8.83
N ASP A 363 -11.99 -29.18 8.39
CA ASP A 363 -13.32 -28.87 8.95
C ASP A 363 -13.69 -27.38 8.95
N THR A 364 -14.15 -26.89 10.11
CA THR A 364 -14.66 -25.52 10.31
C THR A 364 -13.56 -24.48 10.07
N LEU A 365 -12.31 -24.77 10.46
CA LEU A 365 -11.22 -23.80 10.29
C LEU A 365 -10.87 -23.61 8.82
N LYS A 366 -10.81 -24.70 8.06
CA LYS A 366 -10.63 -24.62 6.60
C LYS A 366 -11.71 -23.77 5.94
N GLN A 367 -12.98 -23.97 6.31
CA GLN A 367 -14.10 -23.17 5.77
C GLN A 367 -13.95 -21.67 6.05
N VAL A 368 -13.49 -21.32 7.26
CA VAL A 368 -13.29 -19.93 7.67
C VAL A 368 -12.09 -19.28 6.96
N VAL A 369 -10.93 -19.93 6.90
CA VAL A 369 -9.73 -19.34 6.27
C VAL A 369 -9.85 -19.26 4.74
N GLU A 370 -10.63 -20.16 4.13
CA GLU A 370 -10.93 -20.12 2.69
C GLU A 370 -12.04 -19.14 2.32
N TYR A 371 -12.72 -18.55 3.31
CA TYR A 371 -13.80 -17.60 3.10
C TYR A 371 -13.31 -16.38 2.33
N ARG A 372 -14.03 -16.02 1.26
CA ARG A 372 -13.76 -14.82 0.47
C ARG A 372 -15.04 -14.01 0.45
N MET A 373 -14.93 -12.78 0.94
CA MET A 373 -16.07 -11.89 1.06
C MET A 373 -16.51 -11.41 -0.32
N ASP A 374 -17.83 -11.40 -0.55
CA ASP A 374 -18.46 -10.65 -1.63
C ASP A 374 -19.02 -9.34 -1.06
N ASN A 375 -18.45 -8.21 -1.51
CA ASN A 375 -18.90 -6.87 -1.12
C ASN A 375 -19.93 -6.28 -2.09
N SER A 376 -20.27 -6.97 -3.18
CA SER A 376 -21.33 -6.53 -4.11
C SER A 376 -22.67 -6.23 -3.41
N PRO A 377 -23.08 -6.95 -2.34
CA PRO A 377 -24.31 -6.65 -1.60
C PRO A 377 -24.29 -5.29 -0.87
N TRP A 378 -23.12 -4.69 -0.66
CA TRP A 378 -23.00 -3.34 -0.09
C TRP A 378 -23.34 -2.24 -1.10
N ARG A 379 -23.42 -2.60 -2.40
CA ARG A 379 -23.73 -1.72 -3.54
C ARG A 379 -22.69 -0.60 -3.74
N PRO A 380 -21.38 -0.94 -3.82
CA PRO A 380 -20.32 0.04 -4.08
C PRO A 380 -20.57 0.77 -5.42
N ASP A 381 -20.15 2.03 -5.51
CA ASP A 381 -20.30 2.92 -6.68
C ASP A 381 -21.76 3.23 -7.10
N ILE A 382 -22.74 2.73 -6.35
CA ILE A 382 -24.17 2.88 -6.63
C ILE A 382 -24.85 3.57 -5.44
N CYS A 383 -24.96 2.87 -4.31
CA CYS A 383 -25.60 3.38 -3.09
C CYS A 383 -24.63 3.45 -1.90
N PHE A 384 -23.41 2.93 -2.06
CA PHE A 384 -22.28 3.10 -1.16
C PHE A 384 -21.15 3.81 -1.91
N LEU A 385 -20.89 5.06 -1.53
CA LEU A 385 -19.98 5.95 -2.25
C LEU A 385 -18.53 5.73 -1.81
N ASN A 386 -17.64 5.62 -2.81
CA ASN A 386 -16.20 5.53 -2.61
C ASN A 386 -15.58 6.88 -2.19
N PRO A 387 -14.37 6.89 -1.58
CA PRO A 387 -13.74 8.09 -1.02
C PRO A 387 -13.56 9.28 -1.96
N ASP A 388 -13.52 9.04 -3.28
CA ASP A 388 -13.34 10.02 -4.34
C ASP A 388 -14.67 10.54 -4.92
N GLN A 389 -15.80 9.93 -4.53
CA GLN A 389 -17.12 10.27 -5.04
C GLN A 389 -17.82 11.32 -4.16
N ASP A 390 -18.53 12.23 -4.82
CA ASP A 390 -19.45 13.19 -4.20
C ASP A 390 -20.90 12.69 -4.20
N TYR A 391 -21.82 13.51 -3.69
CA TYR A 391 -23.24 13.16 -3.58
C TYR A 391 -23.94 12.90 -4.92
N SER A 392 -23.39 13.37 -6.05
CA SER A 392 -24.00 13.17 -7.37
C SER A 392 -24.02 11.70 -7.77
N ALA A 393 -23.08 10.89 -7.26
CA ALA A 393 -23.02 9.46 -7.50
C ALA A 393 -24.27 8.70 -7.04
N PHE A 394 -25.02 9.23 -6.06
CA PHE A 394 -26.32 8.68 -5.66
C PHE A 394 -27.36 8.68 -6.78
N SER A 395 -27.15 9.42 -7.88
CA SER A 395 -28.03 9.35 -9.06
C SER A 395 -28.08 7.95 -9.67
N LYS A 396 -27.06 7.12 -9.44
CA LYS A 396 -27.03 5.70 -9.84
C LYS A 396 -27.84 4.81 -8.90
N CYS A 397 -28.05 5.25 -7.66
CA CYS A 397 -28.86 4.54 -6.68
C CYS A 397 -30.34 4.66 -7.04
N GLN A 398 -30.97 3.53 -7.37
CA GLN A 398 -32.40 3.50 -7.73
C GLN A 398 -33.33 3.68 -6.51
N ASP A 399 -32.79 3.63 -5.30
CA ASP A 399 -33.56 3.81 -4.06
C ASP A 399 -34.09 5.26 -3.99
N LYS A 400 -35.41 5.42 -4.01
CA LYS A 400 -36.08 6.71 -3.83
C LYS A 400 -36.51 6.89 -2.37
N MET A 401 -36.04 7.96 -1.74
CA MET A 401 -36.54 8.32 -0.41
C MET A 401 -37.97 8.85 -0.52
N THR A 402 -38.83 8.38 0.37
CA THR A 402 -40.25 8.72 0.47
C THR A 402 -40.64 8.80 1.94
N GLU A 403 -41.83 9.30 2.25
CA GLU A 403 -42.36 9.32 3.62
C GLU A 403 -42.43 7.93 4.28
N LYS A 404 -42.53 6.85 3.48
CA LYS A 404 -42.59 5.45 3.96
C LYS A 404 -41.22 4.77 4.01
N SER A 405 -40.16 5.48 3.65
CA SER A 405 -38.82 4.88 3.57
C SER A 405 -38.24 4.56 4.95
N PHE A 406 -37.49 3.46 4.98
CA PHE A 406 -36.55 3.11 6.02
C PHE A 406 -35.15 3.47 5.53
N VAL A 407 -34.62 4.59 5.99
CA VAL A 407 -33.34 5.12 5.50
C VAL A 407 -32.19 4.51 6.29
N VAL A 408 -31.19 3.96 5.60
CA VAL A 408 -29.93 3.50 6.18
C VAL A 408 -28.87 4.55 5.84
N TRP A 409 -28.39 5.26 6.85
CA TRP A 409 -27.46 6.39 6.69
C TRP A 409 -26.18 6.17 7.50
N GLY A 410 -25.03 6.36 6.85
CA GLY A 410 -23.73 6.37 7.51
C GLY A 410 -22.57 5.87 6.65
N ASP A 411 -21.54 5.30 7.27
CA ASP A 411 -20.34 4.89 6.54
C ASP A 411 -20.38 3.42 6.08
N SER A 412 -19.22 2.79 5.92
CA SER A 412 -19.10 1.36 5.61
C SER A 412 -19.76 0.45 6.67
N HIS A 413 -19.89 0.89 7.93
CA HIS A 413 -20.63 0.18 8.98
C HIS A 413 -22.15 0.35 8.88
N ALA A 414 -22.65 1.35 8.15
CA ALA A 414 -24.05 1.33 7.72
C ALA A 414 -24.22 0.44 6.49
N ALA A 415 -23.28 0.50 5.53
CA ALA A 415 -23.31 -0.29 4.31
C ALA A 415 -23.28 -1.80 4.61
N HIS A 416 -22.48 -2.25 5.58
CA HIS A 416 -22.37 -3.68 5.92
C HIS A 416 -23.63 -4.28 6.56
N LEU A 417 -24.63 -3.46 6.94
CA LEU A 417 -25.92 -3.92 7.46
C LEU A 417 -26.91 -4.24 6.34
N MET A 418 -26.66 -3.73 5.14
CA MET A 418 -27.56 -3.85 3.99
C MET A 418 -27.88 -5.30 3.59
N PRO A 419 -26.92 -6.25 3.58
CA PRO A 419 -27.21 -7.64 3.25
C PRO A 419 -28.22 -8.25 4.22
N GLY A 420 -28.04 -8.05 5.53
CA GLY A 420 -28.97 -8.52 6.55
C GLY A 420 -30.32 -7.82 6.51
N LEU A 421 -30.33 -6.49 6.37
CA LEU A 421 -31.57 -5.71 6.28
C LEU A 421 -32.41 -6.13 5.07
N LYS A 422 -31.80 -6.32 3.90
CA LYS A 422 -32.50 -6.79 2.70
C LYS A 422 -32.97 -8.25 2.86
N SER A 423 -32.16 -9.12 3.45
CA SER A 423 -32.52 -10.52 3.69
C SER A 423 -33.74 -10.66 4.63
N VAL A 424 -33.74 -9.93 5.75
CA VAL A 424 -34.77 -10.06 6.80
C VAL A 424 -36.01 -9.19 6.52
N PHE A 425 -35.82 -7.99 5.96
CA PHE A 425 -36.88 -6.98 5.82
C PHE A 425 -37.13 -6.51 4.37
N GLY A 426 -36.45 -7.05 3.37
CA GLY A 426 -36.56 -6.58 1.99
C GLY A 426 -37.98 -6.61 1.39
N ASN A 427 -38.85 -7.48 1.92
CA ASN A 427 -40.25 -7.59 1.51
C ASN A 427 -41.22 -6.74 2.35
N SER A 428 -40.79 -6.24 3.52
CA SER A 428 -41.66 -5.53 4.48
C SER A 428 -41.31 -4.06 4.66
N LEU A 429 -40.06 -3.66 4.39
CA LEU A 429 -39.59 -2.28 4.53
C LEU A 429 -39.13 -1.72 3.18
N ASN A 430 -39.48 -0.45 2.92
CA ASN A 430 -38.94 0.30 1.78
C ASN A 430 -37.55 0.85 2.13
N ILE A 431 -36.52 0.01 2.03
CA ILE A 431 -35.16 0.36 2.43
C ILE A 431 -34.51 1.30 1.41
N THR A 432 -34.07 2.47 1.86
CA THR A 432 -33.31 3.45 1.08
C THR A 432 -31.90 3.60 1.67
N GLN A 433 -30.85 3.32 0.91
CA GLN A 433 -29.47 3.44 1.38
C GLN A 433 -28.86 4.78 0.97
N ARG A 434 -28.25 5.47 1.94
CA ARG A 434 -27.41 6.65 1.76
C ARG A 434 -26.12 6.46 2.55
N THR A 435 -25.17 5.72 1.99
CA THR A 435 -23.91 5.43 2.69
C THR A 435 -22.69 5.87 1.89
N ALA A 436 -21.62 6.23 2.60
CA ALA A 436 -20.38 6.70 1.99
C ALA A 436 -19.16 6.31 2.85
N SER A 437 -18.13 5.74 2.22
CA SER A 437 -16.94 5.29 2.93
C SER A 437 -16.29 6.43 3.71
N LEU A 438 -15.86 6.15 4.95
CA LEU A 438 -15.23 7.10 5.89
C LEU A 438 -16.05 8.37 6.19
N CYS A 439 -17.37 8.33 5.99
CA CYS A 439 -18.28 9.45 6.21
C CYS A 439 -19.44 9.07 7.14
N PRO A 440 -19.38 9.43 8.44
CA PRO A 440 -20.43 9.08 9.39
C PRO A 440 -21.70 9.91 9.14
N PRO A 441 -22.87 9.48 9.63
CA PRO A 441 -24.14 10.20 9.47
C PRO A 441 -24.20 11.37 10.45
N ILE A 442 -23.33 12.35 10.28
CA ILE A 442 -23.15 13.50 11.18
C ILE A 442 -23.18 14.79 10.35
N ILE A 443 -24.12 15.67 10.66
CA ILE A 443 -24.27 16.98 10.02
C ILE A 443 -23.20 17.94 10.55
N GLY A 444 -22.62 18.74 9.65
CA GLY A 444 -21.64 19.77 10.01
C GLY A 444 -20.20 19.28 10.20
N LEU A 445 -19.94 17.97 10.18
CA LEU A 445 -18.59 17.42 10.26
C LEU A 445 -17.83 17.63 8.95
N GLN A 446 -16.67 18.27 9.03
CA GLN A 446 -15.72 18.39 7.92
C GLN A 446 -14.51 17.48 8.17
N LYS A 447 -14.12 16.72 7.14
CA LYS A 447 -13.00 15.78 7.18
C LYS A 447 -12.00 16.09 6.07
N ASP A 448 -10.78 16.45 6.42
CA ASP A 448 -9.72 16.78 5.45
C ASP A 448 -9.26 15.55 4.65
N ASP A 449 -9.35 14.37 5.25
CA ASP A 449 -9.00 13.06 4.71
C ASP A 449 -10.11 12.41 3.86
N ARG A 450 -11.33 12.95 3.87
CA ARG A 450 -12.47 12.49 3.06
C ARG A 450 -13.13 13.67 2.34
N PRO A 451 -12.72 13.97 1.10
CA PRO A 451 -13.35 15.05 0.33
C PRO A 451 -14.84 14.74 0.17
N TYR A 452 -15.69 15.77 0.16
CA TYR A 452 -17.16 15.70 -0.02
C TYR A 452 -18.00 15.10 1.12
N CYS A 453 -17.43 14.63 2.24
CA CYS A 453 -18.27 14.03 3.30
C CYS A 453 -19.34 15.00 3.82
N LYS A 454 -18.97 16.27 4.03
CA LYS A 454 -19.90 17.32 4.43
C LYS A 454 -21.02 17.50 3.40
N ASP A 455 -20.67 17.65 2.12
CA ASP A 455 -21.64 17.87 1.05
C ASP A 455 -22.59 16.67 0.87
N ILE A 456 -22.07 15.44 1.06
CA ILE A 456 -22.87 14.22 1.09
C ILE A 456 -23.89 14.27 2.22
N ASN A 457 -23.46 14.57 3.45
CA ASN A 457 -24.38 14.64 4.59
C ASN A 457 -25.39 15.78 4.47
N ASP A 458 -24.99 16.94 3.94
CA ASP A 458 -25.90 18.07 3.70
C ASP A 458 -26.97 17.71 2.67
N MET A 459 -26.60 16.99 1.60
CA MET A 459 -27.55 16.49 0.60
C MET A 459 -28.52 15.48 1.21
N VAL A 460 -28.03 14.48 1.97
CA VAL A 460 -28.87 13.48 2.62
C VAL A 460 -29.81 14.12 3.64
N ALA A 461 -29.30 15.07 4.44
CA ALA A 461 -30.12 15.83 5.38
C ALA A 461 -31.24 16.59 4.67
N LYS A 462 -30.92 17.26 3.54
CA LYS A 462 -31.94 17.91 2.71
C LYS A 462 -32.98 16.91 2.19
N GLU A 463 -32.56 15.76 1.68
CA GLU A 463 -33.49 14.72 1.20
C GLU A 463 -34.42 14.22 2.32
N ILE A 464 -33.90 14.07 3.55
CA ILE A 464 -34.70 13.70 4.73
C ILE A 464 -35.71 14.80 5.08
N SER A 465 -35.31 16.08 5.06
CA SER A 465 -36.20 17.22 5.30
C SER A 465 -37.33 17.29 4.28
N ASP A 466 -37.00 17.06 2.99
CA ASP A 466 -37.96 17.15 1.89
C ASP A 466 -38.96 15.99 1.88
N ASN A 467 -38.51 14.76 2.20
CA ASN A 467 -39.33 13.55 2.07
C ASN A 467 -39.89 13.00 3.38
N LYS A 468 -39.34 13.42 4.54
CA LYS A 468 -39.79 13.05 5.90
C LYS A 468 -40.00 11.54 6.08
N PRO A 469 -38.93 10.73 5.92
CA PRO A 469 -39.02 9.28 6.03
C PRO A 469 -39.53 8.84 7.41
N THR A 470 -40.20 7.69 7.44
CA THR A 470 -40.74 7.12 8.69
C THR A 470 -39.63 6.70 9.64
N THR A 471 -38.57 6.07 9.11
CA THR A 471 -37.45 5.58 9.92
C THR A 471 -36.11 6.02 9.35
N VAL A 472 -35.20 6.44 10.23
CA VAL A 472 -33.78 6.66 9.90
C VAL A 472 -32.92 5.80 10.84
N LEU A 473 -32.19 4.84 10.26
CA LEU A 473 -31.19 4.03 10.93
C LEU A 473 -29.80 4.60 10.64
N MET A 474 -29.08 4.93 11.71
CA MET A 474 -27.72 5.46 11.68
C MET A 474 -26.74 4.41 12.21
N SER A 475 -25.65 4.20 11.48
CA SER A 475 -24.54 3.33 11.90
C SER A 475 -23.22 3.89 11.35
N ALA A 476 -22.16 3.80 12.12
CA ALA A 476 -20.84 4.23 11.68
C ALA A 476 -19.75 3.46 12.44
N LEU A 477 -18.49 3.60 12.01
CA LEU A 477 -17.34 3.30 12.86
C LEU A 477 -17.19 4.36 13.96
N TRP A 478 -18.18 4.47 14.85
CA TRP A 478 -18.31 5.54 15.86
C TRP A 478 -17.02 5.94 16.59
N PRO A 479 -16.15 5.01 17.03
CA PRO A 479 -14.94 5.35 17.78
C PRO A 479 -13.94 6.25 17.06
N VAL A 480 -13.98 6.35 15.72
CA VAL A 480 -13.01 7.14 14.94
C VAL A 480 -13.51 8.54 14.63
N TYR A 481 -14.72 8.89 15.07
CA TYR A 481 -15.36 10.17 14.79
C TYR A 481 -15.64 10.97 16.07
N PRO A 482 -15.67 12.31 16.00
CA PRO A 482 -16.01 13.18 17.12
C PRO A 482 -17.54 13.16 17.40
N MET A 483 -18.13 11.98 17.57
CA MET A 483 -19.58 11.82 17.68
C MET A 483 -20.19 12.59 18.87
N ARG A 484 -19.42 12.79 19.94
CA ARG A 484 -19.90 13.50 21.15
C ARG A 484 -20.22 14.97 20.88
N ASP A 485 -19.53 15.57 19.91
CA ASP A 485 -19.60 17.01 19.64
C ASP A 485 -20.63 17.36 18.56
N TYR A 486 -21.09 16.39 17.75
CA TYR A 486 -21.92 16.66 16.56
C TYR A 486 -23.16 15.77 16.42
N LEU A 487 -23.17 14.58 17.03
CA LEU A 487 -24.32 13.68 16.92
C LEU A 487 -25.60 14.24 17.57
N PRO A 488 -25.55 14.94 18.73
CA PRO A 488 -26.74 15.57 19.31
C PRO A 488 -27.47 16.53 18.34
N GLU A 489 -26.72 17.34 17.60
CA GLU A 489 -27.27 18.27 16.59
C GLU A 489 -27.93 17.51 15.45
N THR A 490 -27.34 16.40 15.01
CA THR A 490 -27.92 15.55 13.97
C THR A 490 -29.22 14.89 14.43
N ILE A 491 -29.27 14.41 15.68
CA ILE A 491 -30.50 13.87 16.28
C ILE A 491 -31.58 14.95 16.37
N LYS A 492 -31.22 16.14 16.82
CA LYS A 492 -32.13 17.29 16.89
C LYS A 492 -32.72 17.60 15.51
N PHE A 493 -31.88 17.67 14.48
CA PHE A 493 -32.33 17.87 13.09
C PHE A 493 -33.36 16.82 12.65
N LEU A 494 -33.12 15.53 12.91
CA LEU A 494 -34.06 14.46 12.53
C LEU A 494 -35.41 14.61 13.24
N LYS A 495 -35.41 15.00 14.52
CA LYS A 495 -36.63 15.24 15.29
C LYS A 495 -37.39 16.47 14.79
N ASP A 496 -36.69 17.56 14.52
CA ASP A 496 -37.28 18.80 14.00
C ASP A 496 -37.97 18.56 12.64
N ASN A 497 -37.43 17.60 11.86
CA ASN A 497 -38.01 17.14 10.60
C ASN A 497 -39.05 16.00 10.75
N LYS A 498 -39.49 15.71 11.97
CA LYS A 498 -40.57 14.76 12.30
C LYS A 498 -40.31 13.32 11.84
N VAL A 499 -39.06 12.89 11.79
CA VAL A 499 -38.74 11.46 11.64
C VAL A 499 -39.31 10.71 12.83
N LYS A 500 -40.17 9.72 12.60
CA LYS A 500 -40.91 9.03 13.66
C LYS A 500 -40.00 8.12 14.48
N ASN A 501 -39.20 7.32 13.77
CA ASN A 501 -38.34 6.31 14.37
C ASN A 501 -36.88 6.62 14.01
N ILE A 502 -36.06 6.94 15.00
CA ILE A 502 -34.62 7.11 14.82
C ILE A 502 -33.95 5.94 15.53
N ILE A 503 -33.17 5.17 14.78
CA ILE A 503 -32.46 3.99 15.27
C ILE A 503 -30.96 4.27 15.20
N ILE A 504 -30.26 4.10 16.32
CA ILE A 504 -28.80 4.15 16.37
C ILE A 504 -28.28 2.73 16.59
N VAL A 505 -27.50 2.23 15.65
CA VAL A 505 -26.73 0.99 15.81
C VAL A 505 -25.36 1.38 16.34
N GLY A 506 -25.01 0.87 17.53
CA GLY A 506 -23.76 1.16 18.23
C GLY A 506 -22.50 0.64 17.53
N PRO A 507 -21.33 0.75 18.17
CA PRO A 507 -20.08 0.26 17.61
C PRO A 507 -20.07 -1.28 17.53
N PHE A 508 -19.55 -1.80 16.43
CA PHE A 508 -19.22 -3.22 16.30
C PHE A 508 -17.88 -3.52 16.98
N PRO A 509 -17.61 -4.79 17.38
CA PRO A 509 -16.27 -5.19 17.83
C PRO A 509 -15.22 -4.85 16.77
N VAL A 510 -14.12 -4.24 17.19
CA VAL A 510 -12.95 -3.94 16.33
C VAL A 510 -11.76 -4.73 16.86
N TRP A 511 -11.08 -5.45 15.97
CA TRP A 511 -10.04 -6.42 16.29
C TRP A 511 -8.64 -5.88 16.01
N LYS A 512 -7.64 -6.39 16.72
CA LYS A 512 -6.21 -6.07 16.47
C LYS A 512 -5.73 -6.60 15.12
N LYS A 513 -6.17 -7.82 14.75
CA LYS A 513 -5.95 -8.47 13.45
C LYS A 513 -7.29 -8.66 12.74
N THR A 514 -7.30 -9.17 11.50
CA THR A 514 -8.57 -9.56 10.89
C THR A 514 -9.23 -10.67 11.72
N MET A 515 -10.56 -10.76 11.66
CA MET A 515 -11.30 -11.83 12.34
C MET A 515 -10.82 -13.22 11.91
N ILE A 516 -10.54 -13.41 10.62
CA ILE A 516 -10.07 -14.69 10.10
C ILE A 516 -8.70 -15.05 10.69
N ASP A 517 -7.76 -14.11 10.73
CA ASP A 517 -6.44 -14.34 11.33
C ASP A 517 -6.54 -14.59 12.84
N THR A 518 -7.43 -13.87 13.52
CA THR A 518 -7.70 -14.08 14.95
C THR A 518 -8.25 -15.48 15.22
N ILE A 519 -9.14 -15.99 14.36
CA ILE A 519 -9.67 -17.36 14.45
C ILE A 519 -8.58 -18.39 14.16
N GLU A 520 -7.69 -18.14 13.19
CA GLU A 520 -6.57 -19.02 12.88
C GLU A 520 -5.58 -19.13 14.05
N ASP A 521 -5.21 -17.99 14.65
CA ASP A 521 -4.28 -17.92 15.79
C ASP A 521 -4.85 -18.59 17.06
N MET A 522 -6.15 -18.40 17.33
CA MET A 522 -6.80 -18.92 18.54
C MET A 522 -7.30 -20.37 18.38
N GLY A 523 -7.48 -20.82 17.15
CA GLY A 523 -8.22 -22.04 16.84
C GLY A 523 -9.71 -21.93 17.15
N ILE A 524 -10.42 -23.04 16.95
CA ILE A 524 -11.88 -23.09 17.09
C ILE A 524 -12.26 -23.77 18.41
N ASN A 525 -12.91 -23.02 19.30
CA ASN A 525 -13.52 -23.57 20.50
C ASN A 525 -14.99 -23.98 20.26
N SER A 526 -15.55 -24.75 21.20
CA SER A 526 -16.95 -25.23 21.14
C SER A 526 -17.96 -24.08 21.07
N GLY A 527 -17.67 -22.94 21.70
CA GLY A 527 -18.51 -21.74 21.66
C GLY A 527 -18.47 -20.98 20.33
N ARG A 528 -17.49 -21.26 19.46
CA ARG A 528 -17.21 -20.51 18.23
C ARG A 528 -17.00 -19.01 18.51
N THR A 529 -16.22 -18.75 19.54
CA THR A 529 -15.94 -17.42 20.08
C THR A 529 -14.45 -17.13 20.12
N VAL A 530 -14.09 -15.85 20.16
CA VAL A 530 -12.73 -15.38 20.45
C VAL A 530 -12.73 -14.50 21.71
N PRO A 531 -11.62 -14.43 22.46
CA PRO A 531 -11.53 -13.59 23.65
C PRO A 531 -11.70 -12.10 23.35
N TRP A 532 -12.38 -11.37 24.24
CA TRP A 532 -12.54 -9.91 24.14
C TRP A 532 -11.19 -9.17 24.12
N SER A 533 -10.15 -9.71 24.77
CA SER A 533 -8.80 -9.14 24.81
C SER A 533 -8.10 -9.01 23.44
N MET A 534 -8.65 -9.65 22.40
CA MET A 534 -8.19 -9.51 21.02
C MET A 534 -8.76 -8.27 20.31
N THR A 535 -9.69 -7.55 20.94
CA THR A 535 -10.19 -6.28 20.45
C THR A 535 -9.14 -5.17 20.57
N ASP A 536 -9.25 -4.16 19.71
CA ASP A 536 -8.42 -2.96 19.76
C ASP A 536 -8.89 -2.04 20.90
N GLU A 537 -8.22 -2.15 22.04
CA GLU A 537 -8.52 -1.38 23.26
C GLU A 537 -8.42 0.14 23.04
N THR A 538 -7.62 0.60 22.07
CA THR A 538 -7.45 2.03 21.77
C THR A 538 -8.74 2.68 21.25
N ARG A 539 -9.70 1.88 20.79
CA ARG A 539 -11.01 2.35 20.30
C ARG A 539 -12.01 2.61 21.41
N ASN A 540 -11.72 2.24 22.65
CA ASN A 540 -12.60 2.43 23.79
C ASN A 540 -14.08 2.05 23.51
N LEU A 541 -14.28 0.84 22.96
CA LEU A 541 -15.56 0.40 22.39
C LEU A 541 -16.72 0.44 23.39
N ARG A 542 -16.48 0.00 24.64
CA ARG A 542 -17.52 -0.08 25.68
C ARG A 542 -17.98 1.29 26.15
N ASP A 543 -17.07 2.25 26.33
CA ASP A 543 -17.44 3.62 26.74
C ASP A 543 -18.20 4.34 25.62
N ASN A 544 -17.84 4.08 24.36
CA ASN A 544 -18.54 4.62 23.21
C ASN A 544 -19.94 4.00 23.07
N ASP A 545 -20.11 2.69 23.29
CA ASP A 545 -21.44 2.04 23.33
C ASP A 545 -22.31 2.60 24.46
N LYS A 546 -21.74 2.75 25.66
CA LYS A 546 -22.43 3.32 26.82
C LYS A 546 -22.91 4.74 26.54
N TYR A 547 -22.04 5.59 26.00
CA TYR A 547 -22.39 6.97 25.65
C TYR A 547 -23.56 7.03 24.66
N LEU A 548 -23.50 6.26 23.57
CA LEU A 548 -24.57 6.27 22.56
C LEU A 548 -25.89 5.74 23.12
N ARG A 549 -25.84 4.76 24.02
CA ARG A 549 -27.02 4.26 24.74
C ARG A 549 -27.66 5.33 25.62
N GLU A 550 -26.85 6.07 26.37
CA GLU A 550 -27.31 7.15 27.24
C GLU A 550 -27.92 8.28 26.41
N LEU A 551 -27.26 8.69 25.32
CA LEU A 551 -27.76 9.69 24.37
C LEU A 551 -29.08 9.27 23.72
N ALA A 552 -29.18 8.02 23.27
CA ALA A 552 -30.41 7.49 22.72
C ALA A 552 -31.55 7.48 23.75
N LYS A 553 -31.25 7.11 25.00
CA LYS A 553 -32.23 7.13 26.10
C LYS A 553 -32.71 8.56 26.40
N GLU A 554 -31.80 9.53 26.49
CA GLU A 554 -32.11 10.95 26.71
C GLU A 554 -33.08 11.48 25.64
N HIS A 555 -32.83 11.08 24.39
CA HIS A 555 -33.67 11.49 23.27
C HIS A 555 -34.82 10.52 22.95
N SER A 556 -35.10 9.49 23.74
CA SER A 556 -36.16 8.51 23.46
C SER A 556 -36.05 7.85 22.07
N LEU A 557 -34.83 7.51 21.67
CA LEU A 557 -34.51 6.83 20.40
C LEU A 557 -34.39 5.31 20.61
N THR A 558 -34.48 4.54 19.54
CA THR A 558 -34.15 3.11 19.56
C THR A 558 -32.64 2.95 19.48
N TYR A 559 -32.03 2.30 20.48
CA TYR A 559 -30.62 1.94 20.47
C TYR A 559 -30.45 0.44 20.33
N ILE A 560 -29.57 0.02 19.42
CA ILE A 560 -29.19 -1.38 19.23
C ILE A 560 -27.69 -1.49 19.47
N SER A 561 -27.28 -2.33 20.42
CA SER A 561 -25.87 -2.56 20.71
C SER A 561 -25.34 -3.83 20.04
N PRO A 562 -24.46 -3.70 19.03
CA PRO A 562 -23.75 -4.85 18.50
C PRO A 562 -22.86 -5.52 19.55
N LEU A 563 -22.24 -4.75 20.46
CA LEU A 563 -21.39 -5.31 21.51
C LEU A 563 -22.17 -6.26 22.42
N GLU A 564 -23.34 -5.89 22.91
CA GLU A 564 -24.16 -6.80 23.75
C GLU A 564 -24.71 -8.00 22.97
N THR A 565 -24.95 -7.82 21.67
CA THR A 565 -25.48 -8.90 20.81
C THR A 565 -24.40 -9.92 20.45
N MET A 566 -23.18 -9.45 20.18
CA MET A 566 -22.08 -10.27 19.69
C MET A 566 -21.15 -10.74 20.81
N CYS A 567 -21.11 -10.04 21.95
CA CYS A 567 -20.11 -10.25 22.98
C CYS A 567 -20.71 -10.37 24.39
N THR A 568 -20.02 -11.17 25.18
CA THR A 568 -20.10 -11.21 26.64
C THR A 568 -18.94 -10.39 27.23
N GLU A 569 -18.81 -10.36 28.55
CA GLU A 569 -17.68 -9.67 29.20
C GLU A 569 -16.30 -10.21 28.77
N SER A 570 -16.22 -11.50 28.42
CA SER A 570 -14.94 -12.19 28.17
C SER A 570 -14.76 -12.68 26.74
N TYR A 571 -15.85 -12.89 26.00
CA TYR A 571 -15.82 -13.55 24.68
C TYR A 571 -16.80 -12.92 23.71
N CYS A 572 -16.43 -12.87 22.43
CA CYS A 572 -17.32 -12.50 21.33
C CYS A 572 -17.52 -13.65 20.36
N LYS A 573 -18.70 -13.68 19.75
CA LYS A 573 -19.01 -14.55 18.61
C LYS A 573 -18.05 -14.24 17.47
N ALA A 574 -17.46 -15.30 16.91
CA ALA A 574 -16.49 -15.20 15.82
C ALA A 574 -16.95 -15.95 14.57
N ILE A 575 -17.60 -17.10 14.77
CA ILE A 575 -18.05 -17.99 13.68
C ILE A 575 -19.54 -18.28 13.82
N ILE A 576 -20.27 -18.17 12.72
CA ILE A 576 -21.70 -18.47 12.59
C ILE A 576 -21.94 -19.62 11.61
N GLY A 577 -23.18 -20.14 11.57
CA GLY A 577 -23.64 -21.18 10.63
C GLY A 577 -23.27 -22.62 11.06
N ASN A 578 -24.24 -23.53 11.13
CA ASN A 578 -24.01 -24.87 11.72
C ASN A 578 -23.27 -25.84 10.77
N ARG A 579 -23.75 -25.98 9.53
CA ARG A 579 -23.18 -26.91 8.52
C ARG A 579 -22.00 -26.32 7.75
N ILE A 580 -22.14 -25.05 7.39
CA ILE A 580 -21.09 -24.25 6.77
C ILE A 580 -20.79 -23.12 7.73
N ALA A 581 -19.51 -22.98 8.06
CA ALA A 581 -19.01 -22.01 9.01
C ALA A 581 -18.57 -20.75 8.28
N TYR A 582 -19.07 -19.61 8.74
CA TYR A 582 -18.70 -18.30 8.21
C TYR A 582 -18.10 -17.45 9.33
N PRO A 583 -17.00 -16.72 9.07
CA PRO A 583 -16.56 -15.69 10.00
C PRO A 583 -17.62 -14.59 10.06
N ILE A 584 -17.86 -14.04 11.25
CA ILE A 584 -18.88 -13.00 11.45
C ILE A 584 -18.45 -11.65 10.86
N GLN A 585 -17.15 -11.38 10.83
CA GLN A 585 -16.50 -10.22 10.22
C GLN A 585 -15.41 -10.70 9.26
N TYR A 586 -15.17 -10.01 8.15
CA TYR A 586 -14.16 -10.44 7.16
C TYR A 586 -12.79 -9.81 7.41
N ASP A 587 -12.76 -8.55 7.83
CA ASP A 587 -11.55 -7.83 8.23
C ASP A 587 -11.56 -7.63 9.76
N ASN A 588 -10.96 -6.54 10.23
CA ASN A 588 -10.89 -6.23 11.65
C ASN A 588 -12.15 -5.52 12.19
N ALA A 589 -13.13 -5.13 11.37
CA ALA A 589 -14.27 -4.32 11.84
C ALA A 589 -15.60 -4.58 11.13
N HIS A 590 -15.59 -5.04 9.88
CA HIS A 590 -16.77 -5.11 9.04
C HIS A 590 -17.39 -6.51 9.00
N LEU A 591 -18.72 -6.57 9.11
CA LEU A 591 -19.48 -7.81 8.99
C LEU A 591 -19.34 -8.45 7.60
N THR A 592 -19.32 -9.78 7.57
CA THR A 592 -19.62 -10.54 6.35
C THR A 592 -21.11 -10.39 5.98
N PRO A 593 -21.53 -10.63 4.73
CA PRO A 593 -22.95 -10.73 4.39
C PRO A 593 -23.72 -11.71 5.28
N GLU A 594 -23.12 -12.86 5.62
CA GLU A 594 -23.69 -13.84 6.54
C GLU A 594 -23.75 -13.31 7.98
N GLY A 595 -22.69 -12.64 8.45
CA GLY A 595 -22.64 -11.98 9.76
C GLY A 595 -23.69 -10.88 9.91
N SER A 596 -23.90 -10.10 8.84
CA SER A 596 -24.96 -9.10 8.71
C SER A 596 -26.35 -9.73 8.81
N GLY A 597 -26.59 -10.81 8.07
CA GLY A 597 -27.85 -11.57 8.15
C GLY A 597 -28.12 -12.11 9.54
N TRP A 598 -27.12 -12.72 10.19
CA TRP A 598 -27.25 -13.22 11.55
C TRP A 598 -27.54 -12.09 12.54
N PHE A 599 -26.76 -11.01 12.51
CA PHE A 599 -26.93 -9.88 13.42
C PHE A 599 -28.32 -9.26 13.31
N ILE A 600 -28.80 -9.00 12.09
CA ILE A 600 -30.12 -8.41 11.86
C ILE A 600 -31.25 -9.33 12.33
N GLU A 601 -31.12 -10.66 12.21
CA GLU A 601 -32.13 -11.59 12.73
C GLU A 601 -32.18 -11.56 14.27
N GLU A 602 -31.03 -11.49 14.96
CA GLU A 602 -30.97 -11.37 16.43
C GLU A 602 -31.64 -10.07 16.94
N VAL A 603 -31.47 -8.96 16.21
CA VAL A 603 -32.02 -7.65 16.60
C VAL A 603 -33.35 -7.30 15.92
N LYS A 604 -33.94 -8.23 15.16
CA LYS A 604 -35.16 -8.02 14.35
C LYS A 604 -36.32 -7.40 15.13
N LYS A 605 -36.52 -7.84 16.37
CA LYS A 605 -37.58 -7.32 17.26
C LYS A 605 -37.34 -5.88 17.68
N GLN A 606 -36.09 -5.42 17.72
CA GLN A 606 -35.76 -4.03 18.06
C GLN A 606 -35.96 -3.11 16.85
N ILE A 607 -35.67 -3.59 15.63
CA ILE A 607 -35.87 -2.85 14.38
C ILE A 607 -37.35 -2.73 14.00
N SER A 608 -38.18 -3.71 14.36
CA SER A 608 -39.60 -3.76 14.01
C SER A 608 -40.53 -3.01 14.98
N LYS A 609 -40.00 -2.47 16.08
CA LYS A 609 -40.73 -1.62 17.01
C LYS A 609 -40.82 -0.21 16.47
#